data_AF-A0A7C1PVK1-F1
#
_entry.id   AF-A0A7C1PVK1-F1
#
_cell.length_a   1.000
_cell.length_b   1.000
_cell.length_c   1.000
_cell.angle_alpha   90.00
_cell.angle_beta   90.00
_cell.angle_gamma   90.00
#
_symmetry.space_group_name_H-M   'P 1'
#
loop_
_entity.id
_entity.type
_entity.pdbx_description
1 polymer ?
#
loop_
_entity_poly.entity_id
_entity_poly.type
_entity_poly.pdbx_seq_one_letter_code
_entity_poly.pdbx_strand_id
1 'polypeptide(L)'
;MDKTQSLAKNPKAMALLKKLAEQGWRDQKIQDALTQEFKCEWNIQTIRRNRKKMGVIKCESGKLDENRPTLSIPPPGLEDHEKAGWFREQFIKSHLFVELKSQFHVPEIQSYMEEYGDVCCQFEDIVTSEFFQIDDYLKHRILINRQLKLMKDLQFQVSEVVQWISSHPFDAQELEMEDHKRKELNRERVEQARRLDDLRNAMKAANDRYDKLCDARQKIMSNLAATRKDRQEELRGGKDTFFQLVSNLQSSAAEREKQGRYAKLTELAAKDIKKAFRKPVEFPDGISRPIILDEHTDFEEEE
;
A
#
# COMPACT_ATOMS: atom_id res chain seq x y z
N MET A 1 0.37 45.16 -14.76
CA MET A 1 0.74 43.74 -14.60
C MET A 1 -0.51 43.01 -14.13
N ASP A 2 -1.10 42.21 -15.00
CA ASP A 2 -2.42 41.61 -14.76
C ASP A 2 -2.38 40.58 -13.65
N LYS A 3 -3.46 40.57 -12.85
CA LYS A 3 -3.66 39.78 -11.64
C LYS A 3 -3.31 38.30 -11.87
N THR A 4 -2.61 37.71 -10.91
CA THR A 4 -2.27 36.29 -10.79
C THR A 4 -3.46 35.38 -11.13
N GLN A 5 -3.57 34.98 -12.40
CA GLN A 5 -4.59 34.02 -12.82
C GLN A 5 -4.28 32.68 -12.17
N SER A 6 -5.26 32.10 -11.49
CA SER A 6 -5.12 30.78 -10.88
C SER A 6 -4.87 29.73 -11.96
N LEU A 7 -3.76 28.99 -11.87
CA LEU A 7 -3.37 27.93 -12.81
C LEU A 7 -4.50 26.93 -13.05
N ALA A 8 -5.28 26.61 -12.00
CA ALA A 8 -6.40 25.68 -12.07
C ALA A 8 -7.58 26.18 -12.92
N LYS A 9 -7.69 27.50 -13.15
CA LYS A 9 -8.75 28.10 -13.96
C LYS A 9 -8.42 28.16 -15.45
N ASN A 10 -7.17 27.85 -15.84
CA ASN A 10 -6.74 27.84 -17.24
C ASN A 10 -6.60 26.39 -17.75
N PRO A 11 -7.58 25.85 -18.49
CA PRO A 11 -7.58 24.45 -18.92
C PRO A 11 -6.43 24.13 -19.90
N LYS A 12 -5.99 25.11 -20.71
CA LYS A 12 -4.87 24.94 -21.63
C LYS A 12 -3.54 24.82 -20.88
N ALA A 13 -3.35 25.64 -19.85
CA ALA A 13 -2.17 25.57 -18.99
C ALA A 13 -2.11 24.25 -18.20
N MET A 14 -3.26 23.75 -17.74
CA MET A 14 -3.36 22.43 -17.08
C MET A 14 -3.05 21.26 -18.02
N ALA A 15 -3.50 21.33 -19.28
CA ALA A 15 -3.18 20.32 -20.29
C ALA A 15 -1.67 20.29 -20.61
N LEU A 16 -1.04 21.46 -20.74
CA LEU A 16 0.41 21.55 -20.95
C LEU A 16 1.19 21.05 -19.72
N LEU A 17 0.77 21.44 -18.51
CA LEU A 17 1.33 20.96 -17.25
C LEU A 17 1.32 19.42 -17.19
N LYS A 18 0.20 18.79 -17.55
CA LYS A 18 0.05 17.34 -17.58
C LYS A 18 1.02 16.71 -18.58
N LYS A 19 1.05 17.20 -19.83
CA LYS A 19 1.94 16.70 -20.88
C LYS A 19 3.42 16.79 -20.49
N LEU A 20 3.86 17.93 -19.96
CA LEU A 20 5.26 18.13 -19.56
C LEU A 20 5.62 17.31 -18.31
N ALA A 21 4.67 17.11 -17.39
CA ALA A 21 4.88 16.28 -16.21
C ALA A 21 4.98 14.79 -16.56
N GLU A 22 4.18 14.30 -17.51
CA GLU A 22 4.27 12.94 -18.08
C GLU A 22 5.59 12.71 -18.83
N GLN A 23 6.12 13.76 -19.47
CA GLN A 23 7.46 13.74 -20.08
C GLN A 23 8.62 13.79 -19.06
N GLY A 24 8.34 13.83 -17.76
CA GLY A 24 9.36 13.82 -16.71
C GLY A 24 10.16 15.12 -16.57
N TRP A 25 9.68 16.26 -17.11
CA TRP A 25 10.40 17.54 -17.03
C TRP A 25 10.48 18.03 -15.58
N ARG A 26 11.57 18.68 -15.13
CA ARG A 26 11.65 19.25 -13.76
C ARG A 26 10.64 20.38 -13.56
N ASP A 27 10.16 20.58 -12.32
CA ASP A 27 9.14 21.60 -12.02
C ASP A 27 9.59 23.02 -12.39
N GLN A 28 10.89 23.32 -12.27
CA GLN A 28 11.49 24.58 -12.74
C GLN A 28 11.32 24.75 -14.27
N LYS A 29 11.67 23.71 -15.02
CA LYS A 29 11.59 23.72 -16.50
C LYS A 29 10.14 23.79 -16.99
N ILE A 30 9.21 23.19 -16.23
CA ILE A 30 7.77 23.30 -16.49
C ILE A 30 7.28 24.73 -16.23
N GLN A 31 7.77 25.37 -15.16
CA GLN A 31 7.47 26.77 -14.88
C GLN A 31 7.93 27.67 -16.03
N ASP A 32 9.17 27.51 -16.50
CA ASP A 32 9.72 28.32 -17.59
C ASP A 32 8.90 28.17 -18.89
N ALA A 33 8.54 26.93 -19.24
CA ALA A 33 7.71 26.65 -20.41
C ALA A 33 6.29 27.25 -20.30
N LEU A 34 5.69 27.15 -19.11
CA LEU A 34 4.38 27.74 -18.83
C LEU A 34 4.42 29.27 -18.88
N THR A 35 5.47 29.90 -18.34
CA THR A 35 5.68 31.35 -18.39
C THR A 35 5.90 31.82 -19.83
N GLN A 36 6.66 31.06 -20.63
CA GLN A 36 6.91 31.38 -22.04
C GLN A 36 5.64 31.35 -22.89
N GLU A 37 4.77 30.35 -22.67
CA GLU A 37 3.58 30.14 -23.51
C GLU A 37 2.40 31.03 -23.08
N PHE A 38 2.20 31.25 -21.77
CA PHE A 38 1.03 31.96 -21.24
C PHE A 38 1.33 33.36 -20.71
N LYS A 39 2.60 33.80 -20.72
CA LYS A 39 3.06 35.11 -20.21
C LYS A 39 2.60 35.41 -18.78
N CYS A 40 2.41 34.36 -17.98
CA CYS A 40 1.96 34.44 -16.60
C CYS A 40 2.91 33.64 -15.73
N GLU A 41 3.41 34.24 -14.65
CA GLU A 41 4.28 33.56 -13.70
C GLU A 41 3.45 32.83 -12.65
N TRP A 42 3.59 31.51 -12.60
CA TRP A 42 3.04 30.70 -11.52
C TRP A 42 4.14 30.25 -10.58
N ASN A 43 3.89 30.33 -9.27
CA ASN A 43 4.81 29.81 -8.26
C ASN A 43 5.01 28.29 -8.44
N ILE A 44 6.26 27.82 -8.30
CA ILE A 44 6.65 26.41 -8.30
C ILE A 44 5.77 25.58 -7.35
N GLN A 45 5.41 26.13 -6.18
CA GLN A 45 4.52 25.44 -5.24
C GLN A 45 3.12 25.20 -5.83
N THR A 46 2.60 26.15 -6.62
CA THR A 46 1.32 26.02 -7.33
C THR A 46 1.39 24.94 -8.41
N ILE A 47 2.49 24.89 -9.16
CA ILE A 47 2.76 23.84 -10.14
C ILE A 47 2.83 22.47 -9.44
N ARG A 48 3.58 22.36 -8.34
CA ARG A 48 3.74 21.13 -7.56
C ARG A 48 2.41 20.63 -6.99
N ARG A 49 1.57 21.53 -6.44
CA ARG A 49 0.23 21.19 -5.92
C ARG A 49 -0.69 20.68 -7.02
N ASN A 50 -0.78 21.38 -8.15
CA ASN A 50 -1.65 20.97 -9.25
C ASN A 50 -1.16 19.68 -9.92
N ARG A 51 0.16 19.48 -10.05
CA ARG A 51 0.75 18.22 -10.51
C ARG A 51 0.37 17.03 -9.61
N LYS A 52 0.49 17.19 -8.28
CA LYS A 52 0.06 16.16 -7.31
C LYS A 52 -1.44 15.86 -7.41
N LYS A 53 -2.29 16.88 -7.60
CA LYS A 53 -3.74 16.68 -7.81
C LYS A 53 -4.06 15.87 -9.05
N MET A 54 -3.21 15.91 -10.08
CA MET A 54 -3.33 15.09 -11.29
C MET A 54 -2.73 13.69 -11.15
N GLY A 55 -2.31 13.27 -9.95
CA GLY A 55 -1.72 11.95 -9.71
C GLY A 55 -0.26 11.80 -10.14
N VAL A 56 0.39 12.86 -10.64
CA VAL A 56 1.79 12.80 -11.09
C VAL A 56 2.72 13.15 -9.92
N ILE A 57 3.26 12.12 -9.25
CA ILE A 57 4.19 12.26 -8.12
C ILE A 57 5.62 12.10 -8.63
N LYS A 58 6.49 13.08 -8.34
CA LYS A 58 7.94 12.98 -8.59
C LYS A 58 8.67 12.73 -7.29
N CYS A 59 9.72 11.91 -7.36
CA CYS A 59 10.69 11.74 -6.28
C CYS A 59 11.65 12.94 -6.19
N GLU A 60 12.37 13.04 -5.07
CA GLU A 60 13.28 14.16 -4.77
C GLU A 60 14.40 14.35 -5.81
N SER A 61 14.70 13.30 -6.59
CA SER A 61 15.65 13.32 -7.71
C SER A 61 15.09 13.88 -9.03
N GLY A 62 13.80 14.23 -9.09
CA GLY A 62 13.15 14.76 -10.29
C GLY A 62 12.81 13.72 -11.37
N LYS A 63 13.12 12.44 -11.14
CA LYS A 63 12.61 11.32 -11.95
C LYS A 63 11.21 10.92 -11.49
N LEU A 64 10.37 10.48 -12.43
CA LEU A 64 9.16 9.72 -12.11
C LEU A 64 9.62 8.47 -11.35
N ASP A 65 9.01 8.23 -10.19
CA ASP A 65 9.29 7.02 -9.44
C ASP A 65 8.53 5.86 -10.09
N GLU A 66 9.06 5.38 -11.21
CA GLU A 66 8.53 4.20 -11.93
C GLU A 66 8.53 2.95 -11.04
N ASN A 67 9.29 2.97 -9.94
CA ASN A 67 9.45 1.86 -9.03
C ASN A 67 8.53 1.90 -7.81
N ARG A 68 7.76 2.97 -7.58
CA ARG A 68 6.76 2.97 -6.52
C ARG A 68 5.51 2.28 -7.04
N PRO A 69 5.09 1.12 -6.49
CA PRO A 69 3.78 0.58 -6.77
C PRO A 69 2.76 1.52 -6.13
N THR A 70 2.42 2.59 -6.86
CA THR A 70 1.27 3.41 -6.57
C THR A 70 0.12 2.73 -7.28
N LEU A 71 -0.51 1.78 -6.58
CA LEU A 71 -1.86 1.39 -6.93
C LEU A 71 -2.67 2.68 -6.95
N SER A 72 -2.96 3.15 -8.16
CA SER A 72 -3.85 4.28 -8.36
C SER A 72 -5.22 3.87 -7.84
N ILE A 73 -6.03 4.82 -7.41
CA ILE A 73 -7.43 4.48 -7.11
C ILE A 73 -8.07 4.10 -8.46
N PRO A 74 -8.78 2.97 -8.56
CA PRO A 74 -9.47 2.60 -9.78
C PRO A 74 -10.44 3.73 -10.18
N PRO A 75 -10.61 4.00 -11.49
CA PRO A 75 -11.56 5.00 -11.96
C PRO A 75 -12.96 4.82 -11.33
N PRO A 76 -13.60 5.90 -10.87
CA PRO A 76 -14.94 5.81 -10.31
C PRO A 76 -15.94 5.35 -11.38
N GLY A 77 -16.86 4.44 -11.02
CA GLY A 77 -17.93 3.96 -11.89
C GLY A 77 -17.65 2.65 -12.64
N LEU A 78 -16.48 2.02 -12.43
CA LEU A 78 -16.21 0.67 -12.94
C LEU A 78 -17.03 -0.39 -12.20
N GLU A 79 -17.50 -1.41 -12.92
CA GLU A 79 -18.04 -2.62 -12.28
C GLU A 79 -16.90 -3.46 -11.68
N ASP A 80 -17.22 -4.35 -10.73
CA ASP A 80 -16.21 -5.12 -9.99
C ASP A 80 -15.34 -6.00 -10.90
N HIS A 81 -15.91 -6.53 -11.99
CA HIS A 81 -15.15 -7.31 -12.97
C HIS A 81 -14.13 -6.44 -13.74
N GLU A 82 -14.50 -5.19 -14.06
CA GLU A 82 -13.62 -4.24 -14.75
C GLU A 82 -12.55 -3.70 -13.79
N LYS A 83 -12.89 -3.49 -12.52
CA LYS A 83 -11.92 -3.16 -11.46
C LYS A 83 -10.89 -4.26 -11.31
N ALA A 84 -11.31 -5.53 -11.31
CA ALA A 84 -10.39 -6.67 -11.20
C ALA A 84 -9.42 -6.69 -12.40
N GLY A 85 -9.93 -6.47 -13.60
CA GLY A 85 -9.11 -6.31 -14.81
C GLY A 85 -8.11 -5.16 -14.68
N TRP A 86 -8.57 -3.99 -14.22
CA TRP A 86 -7.72 -2.82 -14.00
C TRP A 86 -6.58 -3.09 -13.01
N PHE A 87 -6.88 -3.73 -11.87
CA PHE A 87 -5.85 -4.10 -10.88
C PHE A 87 -4.82 -5.07 -11.46
N ARG A 88 -5.25 -6.06 -12.24
CA ARG A 88 -4.35 -6.99 -12.94
C ARG A 88 -3.40 -6.23 -13.88
N GLU A 89 -3.91 -5.29 -14.66
CA GLU A 89 -3.10 -4.47 -15.56
C GLU A 89 -2.08 -3.60 -14.81
N GLN A 90 -2.45 -3.03 -13.67
CA GLN A 90 -1.51 -2.27 -12.85
C GLN A 90 -0.44 -3.17 -12.25
N PHE A 91 -0.82 -4.36 -11.79
CA PHE A 91 0.14 -5.32 -11.23
C PHE A 91 1.17 -5.75 -12.27
N ILE A 92 0.75 -6.00 -13.52
CA ILE A 92 1.65 -6.37 -14.63
C ILE A 92 2.75 -5.32 -14.85
N LYS A 93 2.45 -4.04 -14.61
CA LYS A 93 3.42 -2.94 -14.77
C LYS A 93 4.36 -2.81 -13.57
N SER A 94 4.09 -3.50 -12.46
CA SER A 94 4.88 -3.41 -11.24
C SER A 94 6.15 -4.27 -11.29
N HIS A 95 7.17 -3.87 -10.52
CA HIS A 95 8.39 -4.68 -10.33
C HIS A 95 8.08 -6.05 -9.70
N LEU A 96 7.06 -6.13 -8.84
CA LEU A 96 6.64 -7.38 -8.22
C LEU A 96 6.20 -8.44 -9.24
N PHE A 97 5.63 -8.02 -10.38
CA PHE A 97 5.28 -8.98 -11.42
C PHE A 97 6.52 -9.56 -12.13
N VAL A 98 7.58 -8.76 -12.27
CA VAL A 98 8.86 -9.25 -12.80
C VAL A 98 9.46 -10.30 -11.85
N GLU A 99 9.42 -10.04 -10.55
CA GLU A 99 9.85 -10.99 -9.53
C GLU A 99 8.97 -12.24 -9.52
N LEU A 100 7.64 -12.08 -9.61
CA LEU A 100 6.69 -13.19 -9.63
C LEU A 100 6.97 -14.15 -10.81
N LYS A 101 7.26 -13.58 -12.00
CA LYS A 101 7.67 -14.35 -13.18
C LYS A 101 8.96 -15.14 -12.99
N SER A 102 9.89 -14.65 -12.17
CA SER A 102 11.14 -15.36 -11.88
C SER A 102 10.96 -16.50 -10.87
N GLN A 103 9.91 -16.45 -10.05
CA GLN A 103 9.68 -17.38 -8.93
C GLN A 103 8.70 -18.52 -9.25
N PHE A 104 7.73 -18.27 -10.14
CA PHE A 104 6.58 -19.16 -10.36
C PHE A 104 6.38 -19.55 -11.82
N HIS A 105 5.71 -20.67 -12.05
CA HIS A 105 5.38 -21.14 -13.39
C HIS A 105 4.13 -20.43 -13.93
N VAL A 106 4.00 -20.38 -15.27
CA VAL A 106 2.89 -19.70 -15.97
C VAL A 106 1.50 -20.07 -15.43
N PRO A 107 1.15 -21.34 -15.17
CA PRO A 107 -0.17 -21.69 -14.64
C PRO A 107 -0.43 -21.13 -13.24
N GLU A 108 0.61 -21.09 -12.40
CA GLU A 108 0.51 -20.56 -11.02
C GLU A 108 0.37 -19.05 -11.04
N ILE A 109 1.07 -18.38 -11.95
CA ILE A 109 0.94 -16.93 -12.18
C ILE A 109 -0.47 -16.62 -12.67
N GLN A 110 -1.05 -17.42 -13.56
CA GLN A 110 -2.41 -17.19 -14.03
C GLN A 110 -3.42 -17.25 -12.87
N SER A 111 -3.38 -18.31 -12.05
CA SER A 111 -4.24 -18.41 -10.87
C SER A 111 -4.00 -17.27 -9.87
N TYR A 112 -2.74 -16.86 -9.68
CA TYR A 112 -2.41 -15.69 -8.88
C TYR A 112 -3.08 -14.42 -9.42
N MET A 113 -2.98 -14.17 -10.72
CA MET A 113 -3.52 -12.94 -11.34
C MET A 113 -5.05 -12.89 -11.27
N GLU A 114 -5.70 -14.04 -11.45
CA GLU A 114 -7.15 -14.16 -11.30
C GLU A 114 -7.56 -13.76 -9.88
N GLU A 115 -6.98 -14.41 -8.87
CA GLU A 115 -7.28 -14.15 -7.46
C GLU A 115 -6.85 -12.74 -7.01
N TYR A 116 -5.75 -12.21 -7.54
CA TYR A 116 -5.25 -10.88 -7.20
C TYR A 116 -6.27 -9.79 -7.50
N GLY A 117 -6.88 -9.85 -8.69
CA GLY A 117 -7.93 -8.90 -9.07
C GLY A 117 -9.12 -8.97 -8.11
N ASP A 118 -9.57 -10.18 -7.77
CA ASP A 118 -10.73 -10.40 -6.92
C ASP A 118 -10.48 -9.96 -5.47
N VAL A 119 -9.29 -10.28 -4.92
CA VAL A 119 -8.89 -9.84 -3.59
C VAL A 119 -8.83 -8.31 -3.56
N CYS A 120 -8.18 -7.68 -4.53
CA CYS A 120 -8.05 -6.21 -4.57
C CYS A 120 -9.42 -5.50 -4.68
N CYS A 121 -10.39 -6.07 -5.40
CA CYS A 121 -11.74 -5.48 -5.50
C CYS A 121 -12.48 -5.40 -4.16
N GLN A 122 -12.14 -6.24 -3.19
CA GLN A 122 -12.72 -6.18 -1.85
C GLN A 122 -12.25 -4.93 -1.07
N PHE A 123 -11.18 -4.27 -1.53
CA PHE A 123 -10.60 -3.09 -0.91
C PHE A 123 -10.93 -1.85 -1.76
N GLU A 124 -11.63 -0.89 -1.16
CA GLU A 124 -11.97 0.39 -1.81
C GLU A 124 -10.72 1.26 -1.99
N ASP A 125 -9.81 1.20 -1.02
CA ASP A 125 -8.52 1.88 -0.98
C ASP A 125 -7.41 0.91 -0.52
N ILE A 126 -6.46 0.60 -1.39
CA ILE A 126 -5.31 -0.25 -1.06
C ILE A 126 -4.09 0.62 -0.78
N VAL A 127 -3.61 0.59 0.45
CA VAL A 127 -2.35 1.26 0.84
C VAL A 127 -1.17 0.37 0.46
N THR A 128 0.01 0.96 0.24
CA THR A 128 1.24 0.23 -0.12
C THR A 128 1.56 -0.95 0.81
N SER A 129 1.33 -0.82 2.12
CA SER A 129 1.54 -1.93 3.06
C SER A 129 0.58 -3.09 2.83
N GLU A 130 -0.69 -2.81 2.54
CA GLU A 130 -1.70 -3.83 2.21
C GLU A 130 -1.41 -4.49 0.87
N PHE A 131 -0.91 -3.71 -0.10
CA PHE A 131 -0.48 -4.24 -1.38
C PHE A 131 0.58 -5.35 -1.23
N PHE A 132 1.62 -5.11 -0.42
CA PHE A 132 2.62 -6.13 -0.13
C PHE A 132 2.04 -7.32 0.66
N GLN A 133 1.14 -7.07 1.62
CA GLN A 133 0.47 -8.14 2.36
C GLN A 133 -0.43 -9.02 1.47
N ILE A 134 -1.13 -8.42 0.49
CA ILE A 134 -1.93 -9.16 -0.50
C ILE A 134 -1.01 -10.02 -1.38
N ASP A 135 0.12 -9.46 -1.85
CA ASP A 135 1.11 -10.21 -2.61
C ASP A 135 1.65 -11.43 -1.83
N ASP A 136 2.08 -11.21 -0.58
CA ASP A 136 2.55 -12.28 0.30
C ASP A 136 1.47 -13.33 0.55
N TYR A 137 0.23 -12.91 0.80
CA TYR A 137 -0.91 -13.79 1.01
C TYR A 137 -1.14 -14.74 -0.18
N LEU A 138 -1.09 -14.21 -1.40
CA LEU A 138 -1.30 -14.99 -2.62
C LEU A 138 -0.10 -15.89 -2.95
N LYS A 139 1.14 -15.42 -2.73
CA LYS A 139 2.34 -16.26 -2.85
C LYS A 139 2.27 -17.47 -1.92
N HIS A 140 1.83 -17.29 -0.67
CA HIS A 140 1.63 -18.41 0.25
C HIS A 140 0.61 -19.42 -0.26
N ARG A 141 -0.45 -18.99 -0.95
CA ARG A 141 -1.41 -19.91 -1.55
C ARG A 141 -0.79 -20.79 -2.63
N ILE A 142 0.07 -20.23 -3.49
CA ILE A 142 0.83 -21.03 -4.48
C ILE A 142 1.71 -22.07 -3.77
N LEU A 143 2.43 -21.65 -2.72
CA LEU A 143 3.30 -22.55 -1.96
C LEU A 143 2.54 -23.68 -1.28
N ILE A 144 1.36 -23.38 -0.71
CA ILE A 144 0.45 -24.39 -0.13
C ILE A 144 0.03 -25.40 -1.21
N ASN A 145 -0.35 -24.94 -2.40
CA ASN A 145 -0.75 -25.83 -3.49
C ASN A 145 0.41 -26.73 -3.95
N ARG A 146 1.64 -26.21 -4.04
CA ARG A 146 2.84 -27.01 -4.33
C ARG A 146 3.06 -28.08 -3.25
N GLN A 147 2.87 -27.71 -1.98
CA GLN A 147 3.03 -28.61 -0.85
C GLN A 147 2.00 -29.75 -0.87
N LEU A 148 0.74 -29.44 -1.20
CA LEU A 148 -0.32 -30.44 -1.36
C LEU A 148 -0.03 -31.43 -2.50
N LYS A 149 0.51 -30.95 -3.63
CA LYS A 149 0.94 -31.82 -4.74
C LYS A 149 2.06 -32.76 -4.29
N LEU A 150 3.09 -32.23 -3.62
CA LEU A 150 4.18 -33.03 -3.08
C LEU A 150 3.68 -34.11 -2.11
N MET A 151 2.76 -33.76 -1.21
CA MET A 151 2.18 -34.71 -0.27
C MET A 151 1.42 -35.84 -0.98
N LYS A 152 0.65 -35.50 -2.03
CA LYS A 152 -0.04 -36.49 -2.86
C LYS A 152 0.95 -37.44 -3.55
N ASP A 153 2.03 -36.92 -4.10
CA ASP A 153 3.05 -37.71 -4.78
C ASP A 153 3.79 -38.63 -3.79
N LEU A 154 4.13 -38.12 -2.59
CA LEU A 154 4.72 -38.92 -1.52
C LEU A 154 3.77 -40.02 -1.05
N GLN A 155 2.48 -39.71 -0.90
CA GLN A 155 1.46 -40.70 -0.52
C GLN A 155 1.37 -41.83 -1.54
N PHE A 156 1.40 -41.50 -2.84
CA PHE A 156 1.41 -42.49 -3.90
C PHE A 156 2.65 -43.41 -3.81
N GLN A 157 3.84 -42.83 -3.66
CA GLN A 157 5.09 -43.60 -3.50
C GLN A 157 5.08 -44.49 -2.25
N VAL A 158 4.53 -44.00 -1.14
CA VAL A 158 4.34 -44.80 0.08
C VAL A 158 3.43 -45.99 -0.20
N SER A 159 2.30 -45.78 -0.89
CA SER A 159 1.39 -46.86 -1.27
C SER A 159 2.05 -47.91 -2.16
N GLU A 160 2.87 -47.50 -3.15
CA GLU A 160 3.62 -48.43 -4.01
C GLU A 160 4.58 -49.30 -3.21
N VAL A 161 5.38 -48.69 -2.31
CA VAL A 161 6.36 -49.43 -1.49
C VAL A 161 5.64 -50.37 -0.52
N VAL A 162 4.54 -49.93 0.10
CA VAL A 162 3.73 -50.79 0.98
C VAL A 162 3.15 -51.96 0.19
N GLN A 163 2.59 -51.72 -1.00
CA GLN A 163 2.07 -52.78 -1.86
C GLN A 163 3.15 -53.79 -2.24
N TRP A 164 4.35 -53.30 -2.59
CA TRP A 164 5.50 -54.16 -2.88
C TRP A 164 5.85 -55.04 -1.68
N ILE A 165 5.96 -54.46 -0.47
CA ILE A 165 6.27 -55.20 0.77
C ILE A 165 5.18 -56.26 1.05
N SER A 166 3.91 -55.90 0.88
CA SER A 166 2.79 -56.82 1.08
C SER A 166 2.74 -57.95 0.05
N SER A 167 3.23 -57.72 -1.17
CA SER A 167 3.33 -58.75 -2.22
C SER A 167 4.54 -59.67 -2.09
N HIS A 168 5.53 -59.31 -1.26
CA HIS A 168 6.71 -60.13 -0.98
C HIS A 168 6.82 -60.48 0.53
N PRO A 169 5.79 -61.08 1.15
CA PRO A 169 5.86 -61.51 2.54
C PRO A 169 6.86 -62.65 2.74
N PHE A 170 7.35 -62.81 3.96
CA PHE A 170 8.19 -63.96 4.31
C PHE A 170 7.30 -65.22 4.34
N ASP A 171 7.49 -66.10 3.36
CA ASP A 171 6.67 -67.30 3.19
C ASP A 171 7.48 -68.59 3.38
N ALA A 172 6.80 -69.68 3.72
CA ALA A 172 7.44 -71.00 3.94
C ALA A 172 8.22 -71.50 2.71
N GLN A 173 7.83 -71.09 1.50
CA GLN A 173 8.53 -71.41 0.25
C GLN A 173 9.93 -70.77 0.17
N GLU A 174 10.22 -69.73 0.96
CA GLU A 174 11.56 -69.13 0.99
C GLU A 174 12.62 -70.01 1.67
N LEU A 175 12.18 -70.94 2.53
CA LEU A 175 13.07 -71.91 3.17
C LEU A 175 13.60 -72.94 2.17
N GLU A 176 12.89 -73.13 1.06
CA GLU A 176 13.24 -74.04 -0.04
C GLU A 176 14.09 -73.36 -1.12
N MET A 177 14.27 -72.03 -1.07
CA MET A 177 15.08 -71.29 -2.04
C MET A 177 16.58 -71.45 -1.81
N GLU A 178 17.35 -71.34 -2.90
CA GLU A 178 18.81 -71.23 -2.84
C GLU A 178 19.26 -70.06 -1.96
N ASP A 179 20.29 -70.30 -1.14
CA ASP A 179 20.83 -69.36 -0.17
C ASP A 179 21.20 -67.99 -0.75
N HIS A 180 21.65 -67.94 -2.01
CA HIS A 180 21.97 -66.68 -2.71
C HIS A 180 20.71 -65.84 -2.98
N LYS A 181 19.67 -66.45 -3.54
CA LYS A 181 18.40 -65.76 -3.87
C LYS A 181 17.68 -65.30 -2.61
N ARG A 182 17.73 -66.09 -1.54
CA ARG A 182 17.20 -65.69 -0.23
C ARG A 182 17.91 -64.45 0.33
N LYS A 183 19.24 -64.38 0.22
CA LYS A 183 20.02 -63.20 0.66
C LYS A 183 19.71 -61.96 -0.17
N GLU A 184 19.52 -62.11 -1.48
CA GLU A 184 19.19 -61.02 -2.39
C GLU A 184 17.81 -60.44 -2.10
N LEU A 185 16.77 -61.27 -2.01
CA LEU A 185 15.42 -60.84 -1.67
C LEU A 185 15.34 -60.19 -0.28
N ASN A 186 16.12 -60.70 0.68
CA ASN A 186 16.17 -60.09 2.01
C ASN A 186 16.86 -58.71 2.00
N ARG A 187 17.86 -58.50 1.11
CA ARG A 187 18.44 -57.16 0.88
C ARG A 187 17.40 -56.21 0.30
N GLU A 188 16.68 -56.64 -0.73
CA GLU A 188 15.62 -55.83 -1.34
C GLU A 188 14.54 -55.44 -0.33
N ARG A 189 14.12 -56.37 0.55
CA ARG A 189 13.18 -56.05 1.64
C ARG A 189 13.71 -54.99 2.59
N VAL A 190 14.98 -55.10 3.00
CA VAL A 190 15.61 -54.11 3.89
C VAL A 190 15.70 -52.75 3.20
N GLU A 191 16.03 -52.71 1.91
CA GLU A 191 16.07 -51.48 1.11
C GLU A 191 14.70 -50.83 0.98
N GLN A 192 13.65 -51.61 0.72
CA GLN A 192 12.27 -51.11 0.62
C GLN A 192 11.73 -50.65 1.97
N ALA A 193 12.06 -51.35 3.07
CA ALA A 193 11.72 -50.92 4.42
C ALA A 193 12.39 -49.57 4.76
N ARG A 194 13.67 -49.41 4.43
CA ARG A 194 14.38 -48.14 4.62
C ARG A 194 13.77 -47.02 3.77
N ARG A 195 13.47 -47.31 2.50
CA ARG A 195 12.80 -46.35 1.60
C ARG A 195 11.44 -45.92 2.16
N LEU A 196 10.67 -46.85 2.72
CA LEU A 196 9.37 -46.55 3.34
C LEU A 196 9.54 -45.58 4.53
N ASP A 197 10.53 -45.79 5.38
CA ASP A 197 10.81 -44.91 6.51
C ASP A 197 11.26 -43.51 6.04
N ASP A 198 12.13 -43.44 5.03
CA ASP A 198 12.55 -42.17 4.42
C ASP A 198 11.35 -41.40 3.83
N LEU A 199 10.45 -42.08 3.12
CA LEU A 199 9.24 -41.49 2.56
C LEU A 199 8.27 -41.01 3.65
N ARG A 200 8.11 -41.77 4.74
CA ARG A 200 7.28 -41.37 5.90
C ARG A 200 7.85 -40.14 6.58
N ASN A 201 9.16 -40.07 6.74
CA ASN A 201 9.84 -38.89 7.29
C ASN A 201 9.66 -37.67 6.37
N ALA A 202 9.80 -37.84 5.05
CA ALA A 202 9.54 -36.79 4.08
C ALA A 202 8.08 -36.32 4.12
N MET A 203 7.12 -37.24 4.26
CA MET A 203 5.70 -36.92 4.37
C MET A 203 5.38 -36.13 5.65
N LYS A 204 5.99 -36.51 6.78
CA LYS A 204 5.87 -35.75 8.03
C LYS A 204 6.44 -34.33 7.89
N ALA A 205 7.65 -34.19 7.35
CA ALA A 205 8.25 -32.88 7.11
C ALA A 205 7.40 -32.03 6.14
N ALA A 206 6.77 -32.68 5.15
CA ALA A 206 5.85 -32.04 4.23
C ALA A 206 4.58 -31.52 4.92
N ASN A 207 4.00 -32.29 5.85
CA ASN A 207 2.87 -31.85 6.68
C ASN A 207 3.25 -30.67 7.58
N ASP A 208 4.38 -30.76 8.29
CA ASP A 208 4.82 -29.69 9.19
C ASP A 208 5.04 -28.36 8.42
N ARG A 209 5.53 -28.44 7.18
CA ARG A 209 5.68 -27.26 6.31
C ARG A 209 4.33 -26.74 5.81
N TYR A 210 3.40 -27.62 5.47
CA TYR A 210 2.04 -27.26 5.09
C TYR A 210 1.33 -26.48 6.20
N ASP A 211 1.35 -26.99 7.43
CA ASP A 211 0.71 -26.35 8.58
C ASP A 211 1.30 -24.96 8.83
N LYS A 212 2.64 -24.83 8.79
CA LYS A 212 3.33 -23.53 8.92
C LYS A 212 2.93 -22.53 7.83
N LEU A 213 2.77 -22.97 6.59
CA LEU A 213 2.34 -22.11 5.48
C LEU A 213 0.88 -21.67 5.65
N CYS A 214 0.00 -22.56 6.11
CA CYS A 214 -1.38 -22.25 6.42
C CYS A 214 -1.50 -21.23 7.56
N ASP A 215 -0.74 -21.44 8.65
CA ASP A 215 -0.68 -20.51 9.78
C ASP A 215 -0.16 -19.13 9.38
N ALA A 216 0.90 -19.08 8.57
CA ALA A 216 1.46 -17.83 8.06
C ALA A 216 0.43 -17.09 7.20
N ARG A 217 -0.24 -17.79 6.28
CA ARG A 217 -1.30 -17.22 5.43
C ARG A 217 -2.46 -16.68 6.26
N GLN A 218 -2.90 -17.41 7.28
CA GLN A 218 -3.99 -17.00 8.15
C GLN A 218 -3.62 -15.75 8.98
N LYS A 219 -2.37 -15.68 9.48
CA LYS A 219 -1.85 -14.49 10.17
C LYS A 219 -1.81 -13.27 9.27
N ILE A 220 -1.34 -13.41 8.02
CA ILE A 220 -1.34 -12.30 7.04
C ILE A 220 -2.76 -11.80 6.81
N MET A 221 -3.72 -12.70 6.59
CA MET A 221 -5.13 -12.33 6.38
C MET A 221 -5.74 -11.63 7.61
N SER A 222 -5.49 -12.15 8.82
CA SER A 222 -5.95 -11.52 10.06
C SER A 222 -5.36 -10.13 10.26
N ASN A 223 -4.07 -9.95 9.96
CA ASN A 223 -3.39 -8.67 10.06
C ASN A 223 -3.91 -7.66 9.03
N LEU A 224 -4.20 -8.11 7.81
CA LEU A 224 -4.80 -7.29 6.75
C LEU A 224 -6.18 -6.78 7.17
N ALA A 225 -7.03 -7.66 7.73
CA ALA A 225 -8.34 -7.30 8.24
C ALA A 225 -8.28 -6.34 9.44
N ALA A 226 -7.36 -6.58 10.38
CA ALA A 226 -7.15 -5.72 11.54
C ALA A 226 -6.66 -4.32 11.14
N THR A 227 -5.64 -4.24 10.29
CA THR A 227 -5.08 -2.97 9.79
C THR A 227 -6.16 -2.15 9.08
N ARG A 228 -7.05 -2.81 8.33
CA ARG A 228 -8.19 -2.16 7.68
C ARG A 228 -9.21 -1.64 8.70
N LYS A 229 -9.56 -2.46 9.69
CA LYS A 229 -10.47 -2.06 10.75
C LYS A 229 -9.95 -0.86 11.51
N ASP A 230 -8.68 -0.87 11.91
CA ASP A 230 -8.03 0.24 12.62
C ASP A 230 -8.06 1.53 11.79
N ARG A 231 -7.81 1.45 10.49
CA ARG A 231 -7.91 2.61 9.58
C ARG A 231 -9.34 3.12 9.46
N GLN A 232 -10.31 2.23 9.32
CA GLN A 232 -11.73 2.62 9.27
C GLN A 232 -12.19 3.26 10.58
N GLU A 233 -11.70 2.77 11.72
CA GLU A 233 -11.94 3.35 13.03
C GLU A 233 -11.26 4.72 13.19
N GLU A 234 -10.03 4.90 12.72
CA GLU A 234 -9.36 6.21 12.72
C GLU A 234 -10.12 7.24 11.88
N LEU A 235 -10.58 6.84 10.69
CA LEU A 235 -11.40 7.67 9.81
C LEU A 235 -12.79 8.02 10.40
N ARG A 236 -13.35 7.12 11.23
CA ARG A 236 -14.62 7.35 11.94
C ARG A 236 -14.42 8.22 13.19
N GLY A 237 -13.42 7.92 14.00
CA GLY A 237 -13.12 8.60 15.27
C GLY A 237 -12.84 10.09 15.10
N GLY A 238 -12.21 10.49 13.99
CA GLY A 238 -12.01 11.91 13.65
C GLY A 238 -13.31 12.66 13.25
N LYS A 239 -14.30 11.95 12.70
CA LYS A 239 -15.60 12.54 12.32
C LYS A 239 -16.51 12.68 13.54
N ASP A 240 -16.58 11.63 14.37
CA ASP A 240 -17.42 11.65 15.57
C ASP A 240 -16.94 12.69 16.57
N THR A 241 -15.63 12.93 16.71
CA THR A 241 -15.13 14.00 17.59
C THR A 241 -15.53 15.40 17.12
N PHE A 242 -15.47 15.71 15.82
CA PHE A 242 -15.90 17.03 15.34
C PHE A 242 -17.41 17.23 15.47
N PHE A 243 -18.20 16.25 15.03
CA PHE A 243 -19.67 16.34 15.13
C PHE A 243 -20.14 16.31 16.58
N GLN A 244 -19.51 15.54 17.48
CA GLN A 244 -19.78 15.59 18.91
C GLN A 244 -19.36 16.92 19.52
N LEU A 245 -18.23 17.52 19.13
CA LEU A 245 -17.81 18.83 19.62
C LEU A 245 -18.83 19.91 19.22
N VAL A 246 -19.26 19.91 17.95
CA VAL A 246 -20.30 20.81 17.44
C VAL A 246 -21.63 20.56 18.14
N SER A 247 -22.02 19.30 18.31
CA SER A 247 -23.23 18.92 19.04
C SER A 247 -23.18 19.39 20.48
N ASN A 248 -22.06 19.21 21.19
CA ASN A 248 -21.87 19.63 22.58
C ASN A 248 -21.90 21.16 22.73
N LEU A 249 -21.32 21.89 21.76
CA LEU A 249 -21.44 23.36 21.66
C LEU A 249 -22.88 23.82 21.36
N GLN A 250 -23.65 23.01 20.64
CA GLN A 250 -25.04 23.28 20.30
C GLN A 250 -26.03 22.93 21.43
N SER A 251 -25.75 21.89 22.21
CA SER A 251 -26.64 21.37 23.25
C SER A 251 -26.36 21.95 24.63
N SER A 252 -25.12 22.32 24.96
CA SER A 252 -24.75 22.90 26.25
C SER A 252 -24.63 24.42 26.16
N ALA A 253 -25.62 25.14 26.71
CA ALA A 253 -25.59 26.59 26.83
C ALA A 253 -24.40 27.09 27.67
N ALA A 254 -24.02 26.33 28.70
CA ALA A 254 -22.91 26.67 29.59
C ALA A 254 -21.54 26.59 28.88
N GLU A 255 -21.33 25.56 28.06
CA GLU A 255 -20.09 25.46 27.26
C GLU A 255 -20.02 26.55 26.19
N ARG A 256 -21.16 26.92 25.57
CA ARG A 256 -21.20 28.01 24.59
C ARG A 256 -20.84 29.36 25.22
N GLU A 257 -21.36 29.65 26.41
CA GLU A 257 -21.02 30.89 27.12
C GLU A 257 -19.54 30.92 27.50
N LYS A 258 -19.01 29.81 28.02
CA LYS A 258 -17.60 29.66 28.39
C LYS A 258 -16.68 29.87 27.19
N GLN A 259 -16.94 29.20 26.07
CA GLN A 259 -16.17 29.38 24.84
C GLN A 259 -16.35 30.78 24.23
N GLY A 260 -17.53 31.38 24.34
CA GLY A 260 -17.77 32.77 23.93
C GLY A 260 -16.94 33.78 24.74
N ARG A 261 -16.79 33.56 26.05
CA ARG A 261 -15.91 34.37 26.90
C ARG A 261 -14.44 34.22 26.50
N TYR A 262 -13.98 32.98 26.23
CA TYR A 262 -12.62 32.75 25.74
C TYR A 262 -12.35 33.38 24.38
N ALA A 263 -13.31 33.29 23.44
CA ALA A 263 -13.24 33.96 22.15
C ALA A 263 -13.15 35.49 22.30
N LYS A 264 -13.89 36.07 23.26
CA LYS A 264 -13.84 37.51 23.51
C LYS A 264 -12.52 37.94 24.16
N LEU A 265 -12.00 37.15 25.10
CA LEU A 265 -10.70 37.37 25.72
C LEU A 265 -9.57 37.30 24.70
N THR A 266 -9.60 36.33 23.79
CA THR A 266 -8.62 36.22 22.71
C THR A 266 -8.74 37.36 21.70
N GLU A 267 -9.94 37.82 21.38
CA GLU A 267 -10.15 39.02 20.56
C GLU A 267 -9.55 40.27 21.23
N LEU A 268 -9.79 40.47 22.53
CA LEU A 268 -9.24 41.58 23.31
C LEU A 268 -7.72 41.52 23.38
N ALA A 269 -7.15 40.36 23.72
CA ALA A 269 -5.72 40.14 23.74
C ALA A 269 -5.08 40.40 22.36
N ALA A 270 -5.72 39.94 21.28
CA ALA A 270 -5.27 40.20 19.92
C ALA A 270 -5.29 41.71 19.59
N LYS A 271 -6.31 42.45 20.05
CA LYS A 271 -6.36 43.92 19.89
C LYS A 271 -5.27 44.63 20.68
N ASP A 272 -4.99 44.21 21.91
CA ASP A 272 -3.95 44.80 22.75
C ASP A 272 -2.55 44.53 22.18
N ILE A 273 -2.32 43.31 21.71
CA ILE A 273 -1.10 42.94 21.00
C ILE A 273 -0.96 43.76 19.70
N LYS A 274 -2.04 43.88 18.91
CA LYS A 274 -2.04 44.71 17.70
C LYS A 274 -1.75 46.18 18.01
N LYS A 275 -2.28 46.72 19.12
CA LYS A 275 -1.97 48.08 19.59
C LYS A 275 -0.51 48.21 20.05
N ALA A 276 0.02 47.22 20.77
CA ALA A 276 1.41 47.20 21.23
C ALA A 276 2.39 47.19 20.05
N PHE A 277 2.12 46.37 19.03
CA PHE A 277 2.93 46.32 17.81
C PHE A 277 2.77 47.53 16.88
N ARG A 278 1.73 48.35 17.10
CA ARG A 278 1.53 49.65 16.42
C ARG A 278 2.26 50.79 17.11
N LYS A 279 2.77 50.62 18.33
CA LYS A 279 3.57 51.65 18.98
C LYS A 279 4.92 51.79 18.26
N PRO A 280 5.44 53.01 18.11
CA PRO A 280 6.76 53.21 17.54
C PRO A 280 7.80 52.58 18.47
N VAL A 281 8.65 51.72 17.90
CA VAL A 281 9.77 51.09 18.60
C VAL A 281 11.05 51.60 17.96
N GLU A 282 12.01 51.98 18.80
CA GLU A 282 13.34 52.37 18.33
C GLU A 282 14.08 51.12 17.86
N PHE A 283 14.38 51.09 16.56
CA PHE A 283 15.21 50.05 15.98
C PHE A 283 16.70 50.36 16.22
N PRO A 284 17.59 49.35 16.17
CA PRO A 284 19.02 49.53 16.40
C PRO A 284 19.69 50.59 15.50
N ASP A 285 19.07 50.89 14.36
CA ASP A 285 19.51 51.88 13.39
C ASP A 285 19.13 53.33 13.79
N GLY A 286 18.54 53.54 14.97
CA GLY A 286 18.10 54.84 15.49
C GLY A 286 16.80 55.37 14.88
N ILE A 287 16.15 54.59 14.03
CA ILE A 287 14.90 54.94 13.36
C ILE A 287 13.73 54.39 14.19
N SER A 288 12.78 55.25 14.56
CA SER A 288 11.57 54.85 15.29
C SER A 288 10.42 54.60 14.33
N ARG A 289 9.96 53.35 14.23
CA ARG A 289 8.82 52.95 13.36
C ARG A 289 7.99 51.87 14.04
N PRO A 290 6.69 51.73 13.72
CA PRO A 290 5.89 50.62 14.20
C PRO A 290 6.33 49.29 13.57
N ILE A 291 6.18 48.19 14.31
CA ILE A 291 6.59 46.83 13.87
C ILE A 291 5.62 46.26 12.82
N ILE A 292 4.33 46.62 12.90
CA ILE A 292 3.31 46.20 11.92
C ILE A 292 2.91 47.40 11.07
N LEU A 293 3.16 47.30 9.76
CA LEU A 293 2.64 48.19 8.72
C LEU A 293 1.46 47.47 8.04
N ASP A 294 0.23 47.97 8.21
CA ASP A 294 -0.97 47.44 7.52
C ASP A 294 -1.28 48.35 6.31
N GLU A 295 -1.98 47.82 5.31
CA GLU A 295 -2.32 48.46 4.02
C GLU A 295 -3.20 49.74 4.15
N HIS A 296 -3.69 50.04 5.36
CA HIS A 296 -4.54 51.18 5.71
C HIS A 296 -4.03 51.93 6.95
N THR A 297 -2.72 52.10 7.08
CA THR A 297 -2.16 52.93 8.16
C THR A 297 -2.36 54.40 7.78
N ASP A 298 -3.54 54.96 8.12
CA ASP A 298 -3.73 56.40 8.19
C ASP A 298 -2.74 56.92 9.24
N PHE A 299 -1.75 57.68 8.78
CA PHE A 299 -0.99 58.55 9.66
C PHE A 299 -1.98 59.65 10.04
N GLU A 300 -2.50 59.62 11.27
CA GLU A 300 -3.12 60.81 11.85
C GLU A 300 -2.03 61.89 11.80
N GLU A 301 -2.21 62.88 10.93
CA GLU A 301 -1.37 64.07 10.86
C GLU A 301 -1.46 64.76 12.22
N GLU A 302 -0.37 64.73 12.97
CA GLU A 302 -0.24 65.37 14.29
C GLU A 302 -0.40 66.90 14.14
N GLU A 303 -1.30 67.50 14.93
CA GLU A 303 -1.30 68.93 15.29
C GLU A 303 -0.20 69.24 16.32
#